data_AF-A0A1F9APR7-F1
#
_entry.id   AF-A0A1F9APR7-F1
#
_cell.length_a   1.000
_cell.length_b   1.000
_cell.length_c   1.000
_cell.angle_alpha   90.00
_cell.angle_beta   90.00
_cell.angle_gamma   90.00
#
_symmetry.space_group_name_H-M   'P 1'
#
loop_
_entity.id
_entity.type
_entity.pdbx_description
1 polymer ?
#
loop_
_entity_poly.entity_id
_entity_poly.type
_entity_poly.pdbx_seq_one_letter_code
_entity_poly.pdbx_strand_id
1 'polypeptide(L)'
;MVKLTDLDPNDFERRTWIALAWARDWALFRGVMPDQGLVAEFESSYTEQERRDILATVTAMDFANRFMNTGTGDFLVPPTKNSKAKIIRKKELRGVDQG
;
A
#
# COMPACT_ATOMS: atom_id res chain seq x y z
N MET A 1 15.24 0.16 -7.29
CA MET A 1 13.97 -0.36 -6.74
C MET A 1 14.03 -0.09 -5.25
N VAL A 2 13.35 0.95 -4.77
CA VAL A 2 13.37 1.30 -3.33
C VAL A 2 12.64 0.18 -2.62
N LYS A 3 13.37 -0.62 -1.84
CA LYS A 3 12.76 -1.56 -0.92
C LYS A 3 12.10 -0.72 0.17
N LEU A 4 10.77 -0.63 0.16
CA LEU A 4 9.97 0.02 1.21
C LEU A 4 10.25 -0.55 2.63
N THR A 5 11.02 -1.64 2.73
CA THR A 5 11.48 -2.23 3.99
C THR A 5 12.66 -1.49 4.63
N ASP A 6 13.52 -0.83 3.85
CA ASP A 6 14.71 -0.16 4.37
C ASP A 6 14.40 1.33 4.59
N LEU A 7 13.86 1.63 5.78
CA LEU A 7 13.60 2.97 6.25
C LEU A 7 14.84 3.50 6.99
N ASP A 8 15.79 4.12 6.29
CA ASP A 8 17.03 4.64 6.88
C ASP A 8 16.74 5.84 7.82
N PRO A 9 17.20 5.80 9.08
CA PRO A 9 17.09 6.94 10.00
C PRO A 9 17.71 8.25 9.52
N ASN A 10 18.66 8.21 8.59
CA ASN A 10 19.37 9.40 8.11
C ASN A 10 18.64 10.12 6.97
N ASP A 11 17.64 9.48 6.35
CA ASP A 11 16.86 10.04 5.25
C ASP A 11 15.79 11.04 5.73
N PHE A 12 15.50 11.07 7.03
CA PHE A 12 14.42 11.86 7.61
C PHE A 12 14.83 12.48 8.95
N GLU A 13 14.18 13.57 9.34
CA GLU A 13 14.24 14.04 10.72
C GLU A 13 13.76 12.95 11.68
N ARG A 14 14.40 12.84 12.86
CA ARG A 14 14.11 11.76 13.84
C ARG A 14 12.63 11.61 14.14
N ARG A 15 11.93 12.73 14.38
CA ARG A 15 10.48 12.75 14.65
C ARG A 15 9.70 12.08 13.52
N THR A 16 9.93 12.52 12.28
CA THR A 16 9.31 11.96 11.07
C THR A 16 9.68 10.49 10.87
N TRP A 17 10.95 10.13 11.06
CA TRP A 17 11.39 8.74 10.97
C TRP A 17 10.65 7.84 11.96
N ILE A 18 10.46 8.28 13.22
CA ILE A 18 9.72 7.52 14.24
C ILE A 18 8.28 7.25 13.77
N ALA A 19 7.58 8.24 13.22
CA ALA A 19 6.22 8.04 12.71
C ALA A 19 6.18 7.04 11.55
N LEU A 20 7.14 7.12 10.62
CA LEU A 20 7.24 6.20 9.49
C LEU A 20 7.61 4.77 9.94
N ALA A 21 8.54 4.64 10.88
CA ALA A 21 8.94 3.35 11.45
C ALA A 21 7.78 2.71 12.22
N TRP A 22 7.05 3.49 13.02
CA TRP A 22 5.86 3.04 13.74
C TRP A 22 4.77 2.59 12.75
N ALA A 23 4.50 3.36 11.70
CA ALA A 23 3.51 3.03 10.68
C ALA A 23 3.88 1.75 9.91
N ARG A 24 5.16 1.57 9.58
CA ARG A 24 5.69 0.36 8.95
C ARG A 24 5.42 -0.85 9.84
N ASP A 25 5.79 -0.77 11.11
CA ASP A 25 5.65 -1.90 12.01
C ASP A 25 4.16 -2.21 12.28
N TRP A 26 3.32 -1.19 12.49
CA TRP A 26 1.87 -1.34 12.56
C TRP A 26 1.31 -2.10 11.33
N ALA A 27 1.76 -1.74 10.12
CA ALA A 27 1.31 -2.39 8.89
C ALA A 27 1.82 -3.84 8.77
N LEU A 28 3.08 -4.10 9.12
CA LEU A 28 3.69 -5.44 9.11
C LEU A 28 3.00 -6.40 10.08
N PHE A 29 2.65 -5.90 11.27
CA PHE A 29 1.94 -6.65 12.30
C PHE A 29 0.41 -6.62 12.13
N ARG A 30 -0.10 -6.16 10.98
CA ARG A 30 -1.54 -6.09 10.64
C ARG A 30 -2.39 -5.37 11.68
N GLY A 31 -1.85 -4.30 12.25
CA GLY A 31 -2.50 -3.50 13.28
C GLY A 31 -2.30 -4.00 14.71
N VAL A 32 -1.50 -5.05 14.92
CA VAL A 32 -1.01 -5.39 16.25
C VAL A 32 0.13 -4.43 16.61
N MET A 33 0.13 -3.97 17.86
CA MET A 33 1.02 -2.92 18.34
C MET A 33 2.49 -3.35 18.23
N PRO A 34 3.37 -2.51 17.66
CA PRO A 34 4.77 -2.85 17.41
C PRO A 34 5.63 -2.85 18.69
N ASP A 35 6.94 -3.12 18.53
CA ASP A 35 7.96 -3.14 19.60
C ASP A 35 7.77 -2.00 20.62
N GLN A 36 7.74 -2.37 21.91
CA GLN A 36 7.39 -1.47 23.03
C GLN A 36 8.32 -0.26 23.13
N GLY A 37 9.59 -0.39 22.71
CA GLY A 37 10.54 0.72 22.72
C GLY A 37 10.20 1.83 21.71
N LEU A 38 9.86 1.44 20.48
CA LEU A 38 9.48 2.38 19.42
C LEU A 38 8.14 3.07 19.71
N VAL A 39 7.20 2.32 20.31
CA VAL A 39 5.90 2.84 20.73
C VAL A 39 6.06 3.95 21.77
N ALA A 40 6.90 3.75 22.78
CA ALA A 40 7.15 4.77 23.80
C ALA A 40 7.79 6.04 23.20
N GLU A 41 8.73 5.89 22.27
CA GLU A 41 9.36 7.03 21.61
C GLU A 41 8.35 7.80 20.73
N PHE A 42 7.49 7.08 20.01
CA PHE A 42 6.40 7.67 19.24
C PHE A 42 5.39 8.42 20.13
N GLU A 43 4.99 7.82 21.25
CA GLU A 43 4.08 8.44 22.22
C GLU A 43 4.67 9.68 22.90
N SER A 44 5.99 9.74 23.08
CA SER A 44 6.65 10.94 23.60
C SER A 44 6.84 12.04 22.55
N SER A 45 6.97 11.67 21.26
CA SER A 45 7.32 12.59 20.16
C SER A 45 6.14 13.30 19.51
N TYR A 46 4.93 12.80 19.76
CA TYR A 46 3.69 13.30 19.16
C TYR A 46 2.61 13.49 20.21
N THR A 47 1.77 14.49 20.04
CA THR A 47 0.57 14.68 20.86
C THR A 47 -0.45 13.56 20.61
N GLU A 48 -1.40 13.39 21.52
CA GLU A 48 -2.45 12.38 21.35
C GLU A 48 -3.27 12.59 20.06
N GLN A 49 -3.52 13.86 19.69
CA GLN A 49 -4.24 14.18 18.46
C GLN A 49 -3.43 13.80 17.21
N GLU A 50 -2.15 14.18 17.15
CA GLU A 50 -1.28 13.81 16.02
C GLU A 50 -1.17 12.29 15.86
N ARG A 51 -1.09 11.54 16.97
CA ARG A 51 -1.08 10.08 16.93
C ARG A 51 -2.37 9.52 16.35
N ARG A 52 -3.53 10.09 16.70
CA ARG A 52 -4.82 9.69 16.12
C ARG A 52 -4.87 9.98 14.62
N ASP A 53 -4.37 11.14 14.19
CA ASP A 53 -4.35 11.54 12.78
C ASP A 53 -3.42 10.64 11.95
N ILE A 54 -2.26 10.28 12.50
CA ILE A 54 -1.32 9.32 11.90
C ILE A 54 -1.97 7.94 11.77
N LEU A 55 -2.59 7.41 12.84
CA LEU A 55 -3.27 6.12 12.80
C LEU A 55 -4.42 6.10 11.79
N ALA A 56 -5.22 7.17 11.71
CA ALA A 56 -6.30 7.29 10.74
C ALA A 56 -5.77 7.24 9.30
N THR A 57 -4.67 7.96 9.04
CA THR A 57 -4.00 7.96 7.74
C THR A 57 -3.49 6.58 7.36
N VAL A 58 -2.76 5.92 8.27
CA VAL A 58 -2.20 4.58 8.03
C VAL A 58 -3.30 3.55 7.80
N THR A 59 -4.40 3.62 8.56
CA THR A 59 -5.56 2.72 8.39
C THR A 59 -6.24 2.92 7.04
N ALA A 60 -6.42 4.17 6.60
CA ALA A 60 -6.99 4.48 5.30
C ALA A 60 -6.11 3.97 4.15
N MET A 61 -4.78 4.08 4.28
CA MET A 61 -3.83 3.54 3.32
C MET A 61 -3.87 2.01 3.25
N ASP A 62 -3.93 1.31 4.39
CA ASP A 62 -4.06 -0.16 4.41
C ASP A 62 -5.38 -0.61 3.74
N PHE A 63 -6.49 0.05 4.06
CA PHE A 63 -7.77 -0.21 3.41
C PHE A 63 -7.67 -0.04 1.89
N ALA A 64 -7.14 1.10 1.42
CA ALA A 64 -6.97 1.35 -0.01
C ALA A 64 -6.07 0.30 -0.67
N ASN A 65 -4.95 -0.07 -0.05
CA ASN A 65 -4.04 -1.09 -0.56
C ASN A 65 -4.73 -2.44 -0.71
N ARG A 66 -5.50 -2.88 0.30
CA ARG A 66 -6.25 -4.14 0.25
C ARG A 66 -7.37 -4.10 -0.77
N PHE A 67 -8.10 -2.99 -0.82
CA PHE A 67 -9.17 -2.80 -1.79
C PHE A 67 -8.64 -2.90 -3.22
N MET A 68 -7.53 -2.22 -3.53
CA MET A 68 -6.88 -2.27 -4.83
C MET A 68 -6.34 -3.67 -5.16
N ASN A 69 -5.68 -4.34 -4.20
CA ASN A 69 -5.17 -5.70 -4.40
C ASN A 69 -6.30 -6.74 -4.57
N THR A 70 -7.48 -6.50 -4.01
CA THR A 70 -8.64 -7.40 -4.12
C THR A 70 -9.50 -7.10 -5.37
N GLY A 71 -9.61 -5.84 -5.77
CA GLY A 71 -10.53 -5.38 -6.81
C GLY A 71 -9.91 -5.10 -8.19
N THR A 72 -8.59 -4.95 -8.31
CA THR A 72 -7.95 -4.40 -9.53
C THR A 72 -6.76 -5.16 -10.09
N GLY A 73 -6.73 -6.50 -9.96
CA GLY A 73 -5.74 -7.32 -10.69
C GLY A 73 -5.72 -7.06 -12.21
N ASP A 74 -6.85 -6.58 -12.78
CA ASP A 74 -6.98 -6.29 -14.22
C ASP A 74 -7.19 -4.80 -14.58
N PHE A 75 -7.43 -3.90 -13.62
CA PHE A 75 -7.84 -2.51 -13.95
C PHE A 75 -6.66 -1.55 -14.12
N LEU A 76 -5.50 -1.87 -13.55
CA LEU A 76 -4.29 -1.01 -13.60
C LEU A 76 -3.15 -1.61 -14.43
N VAL A 77 -3.37 -2.71 -15.15
CA VAL A 77 -2.44 -3.05 -16.23
C VAL A 77 -2.62 -1.98 -17.31
N PRO A 78 -1.67 -1.04 -17.52
CA PRO A 78 -1.75 -0.15 -18.66
C PRO A 78 -1.91 -1.04 -19.90
N PRO A 79 -2.82 -0.73 -20.83
CA PRO A 79 -3.07 -1.62 -21.97
C PRO A 79 -1.74 -1.87 -22.68
N THR A 80 -1.15 -3.04 -22.44
CA THR A 80 0.03 -3.45 -23.18
C THR A 80 -0.40 -3.56 -24.63
N LYS A 81 0.50 -3.28 -25.58
CA LYS A 81 0.19 -3.30 -27.02
C LYS A 81 -0.44 -4.63 -27.48
N ASN A 82 -0.36 -5.69 -26.67
CA ASN A 82 -0.96 -7.01 -26.91
C ASN A 82 -2.44 -7.15 -26.49
N SER A 83 -3.03 -6.18 -25.77
CA SER A 83 -4.46 -6.22 -25.44
C SER A 83 -5.35 -6.10 -26.68
N LYS A 84 -4.88 -5.42 -27.73
CA LYS A 84 -5.57 -5.40 -29.03
C LYS A 84 -5.60 -6.78 -29.68
N ALA A 85 -4.53 -7.58 -29.56
CA ALA A 85 -4.47 -8.92 -30.14
C ALA A 85 -5.45 -9.91 -29.46
N LYS A 86 -5.64 -9.79 -28.14
CA LYS A 86 -6.63 -10.60 -27.40
C LYS A 86 -8.08 -10.23 -27.77
N ILE A 87 -8.36 -8.95 -28.01
CA ILE A 87 -9.70 -8.48 -28.41
C ILE A 87 -10.04 -8.90 -29.85
N ILE A 88 -9.05 -8.89 -30.76
CA ILE A 88 -9.23 -9.33 -32.15
C ILE A 88 -9.49 -10.85 -32.21
N ARG A 89 -8.71 -11.67 -31.50
CA ARG A 89 -8.93 -13.15 -31.45
C ARG A 89 -10.32 -13.53 -30.91
N LYS A 90 -10.85 -12.78 -29.94
CA LYS A 90 -12.18 -13.02 -29.37
C LYS A 90 -13.31 -12.57 -30.30
N LYS A 91 -13.04 -11.74 -31.30
CA LYS A 91 -14.00 -11.37 -32.36
C LYS A 91 -13.99 -12.39 -33.50
N GLU A 92 -12.82 -12.89 -33.91
CA GLU A 92 -12.72 -13.96 -34.92
C GLU A 92 -13.40 -15.26 -34.46
N LEU A 93 -13.18 -15.69 -33.21
CA LEU A 93 -13.82 -16.90 -32.67
C LEU A 93 -15.34 -16.80 -32.48
N ARG A 94 -15.92 -15.58 -32.47
CA ARG A 94 -17.37 -15.36 -32.39
C ARG A 94 -18.04 -15.22 -33.76
N GLY A 95 -17.25 -15.13 -34.84
CA GLY A 95 -17.75 -15.09 -36.22
C GLY A 95 -17.76 -16.43 -36.93
N VAL A 96 -17.28 -17.51 -36.30
CA VAL A 96 -17.23 -18.86 -36.89
C VAL A 96 -18.43 -19.73 -36.47
N ASP A 97 -19.27 -19.24 -35.54
CA ASP A 97 -20.45 -19.95 -35.01
C ASP A 97 -21.79 -19.37 -35.50
N GLN A 98 -21.80 -18.71 -36.66
CA GLN A 98 -23.04 -18.41 -37.38
C GLN A 98 -22.87 -18.89 -38.83
N GLY A 99 -23.19 -20.17 -39.03
CA GLY A 99 -23.52 -20.72 -40.33
C GLY A 99 -24.84 -20.18 -40.87
#